data_AF-A0A8B9FSY0-F1
#
_entry.id   AF-A0A8B9FSY0-F1
#
_cell.length_a   1.000
_cell.length_b   1.000
_cell.length_c   1.000
_cell.angle_alpha   90.00
_cell.angle_beta   90.00
_cell.angle_gamma   90.00
#
_symmetry.space_group_name_H-M   'P 1'
#
loop_
_entity.id
_entity.type
_entity.pdbx_description
1 polymer ?
#
loop_
_entity_poly.entity_id
_entity_poly.type
_entity_poly.pdbx_seq_one_letter_code
_entity_poly.pdbx_strand_id
1 'polypeptide(L)' 'MLSRALGPRYAELLRTWTPTLMTWGGVAGIGVIWGTDWKLVLQYVPYIGGKYKTED' A
#
# COMPACT_ATOMS: atom_id res chain seq x y z
N MET A 1 22.33 19.40 6.12
CA MET A 1 21.28 19.66 5.10
C MET A 1 19.93 19.05 5.50
N LEU A 2 19.90 17.80 5.97
CA LEU A 2 18.68 17.12 6.45
C LEU A 2 17.96 17.85 7.60
N SER A 3 18.71 18.54 8.46
CA SER A 3 18.17 19.33 9.57
C SER A 3 17.19 20.43 9.15
N ARG A 4 17.25 20.91 7.91
CA ARG A 4 16.29 21.89 7.37
C ARG A 4 14.90 21.30 7.11
N ALA A 5 14.80 19.98 6.96
CA ALA A 5 13.54 19.25 6.76
C ALA A 5 12.89 18.82 8.09
N LEU A 6 13.58 19.01 9.23
CA LEU A 6 13.15 18.58 10.57
C LEU A 6 12.63 19.76 11.41
N GLY A 7 11.80 20.62 10.80
CA GLY A 7 11.19 21.78 11.46
C GLY A 7 9.68 21.60 11.70
N PRO A 8 9.08 22.31 12.67
CA PRO A 8 7.65 22.19 13.01
C PRO A 8 6.71 22.36 11.80
N ARG A 9 7.02 23.31 10.91
CA ARG A 9 6.25 23.53 9.66
C ARG A 9 6.25 22.32 8.73
N TYR A 10 7.37 21.62 8.62
CA TYR A 10 7.46 20.43 7.77
C TYR A 10 6.75 19.23 8.39
N ALA A 11 6.73 19.14 9.73
CA ALA A 11 5.93 18.15 10.43
C ALA A 11 4.42 18.38 10.22
N GLU A 12 3.96 19.64 10.28
CA GLU A 12 2.58 20.00 9.96
C GLU A 12 2.23 19.68 8.50
N LEU A 13 3.11 20.04 7.56
CA LEU A 13 2.93 19.72 6.15
C LEU A 13 2.82 18.20 5.95
N LEU A 14 3.71 17.40 6.53
CA LEU A 14 3.64 15.95 6.46
C LEU A 14 2.31 15.42 6.99
N ARG A 15 1.81 15.97 8.11
CA ARG A 15 0.51 15.58 8.67
C ARG A 15 -0.64 15.87 7.70
N THR A 16 -0.61 17.01 7.02
CA THR A 16 -1.61 17.36 5.98
C THR A 16 -1.55 16.39 4.79
N TRP A 17 -0.35 15.98 4.37
CA TRP A 17 -0.17 15.08 3.23
C TRP A 17 -0.30 13.59 3.57
N THR A 18 -0.30 13.23 4.86
CA THR A 18 -0.35 11.83 5.31
C THR A 18 -1.54 11.07 4.71
N PRO A 19 -2.80 11.58 4.73
CA PRO A 19 -3.92 10.86 4.14
C PRO A 19 -3.69 10.56 2.65
N THR A 20 -3.23 11.55 1.89
CA THR A 20 -2.94 11.41 0.44
C THR A 20 -1.84 10.39 0.19
N LEU A 21 -0.74 10.43 0.94
CA LEU A 21 0.36 9.46 0.81
C LEU A 21 -0.11 8.04 1.15
N MET A 22 -0.93 7.88 2.19
CA MET A 22 -1.49 6.58 2.55
C MET A 22 -2.43 6.05 1.47
N THR A 23 -3.28 6.91 0.88
CA THR A 23 -4.16 6.52 -0.23
C THR A 23 -3.36 6.06 -1.44
N TRP A 24 -2.40 6.86 -1.91
CA TRP A 24 -1.60 6.50 -3.08
C TRP A 24 -0.66 5.31 -2.81
N GLY A 25 -0.14 5.19 -1.60
CA GLY A 25 0.60 4.00 -1.16
C GLY A 25 -0.27 2.74 -1.19
N GLY A 26 -1.53 2.84 -0.73
CA GLY A 26 -2.52 1.77 -0.84
C GLY A 26 -2.83 1.39 -2.29
N VAL A 27 -3.07 2.38 -3.16
CA VAL A 27 -3.30 2.15 -4.60
C VAL A 27 -2.10 1.45 -5.25
N ALA A 28 -0.88 1.94 -5.02
CA ALA A 28 0.33 1.34 -5.54
C ALA A 28 0.52 -0.10 -5.02
N GLY A 29 0.29 -0.32 -3.72
CA GLY A 29 0.37 -1.64 -3.10
C GLY A 29 -0.61 -2.64 -3.73
N ILE A 30 -1.88 -2.24 -3.89
CA ILE A 30 -2.89 -3.06 -4.57
C ILE A 30 -2.50 -3.30 -6.04
N GLY A 31 -1.98 -2.28 -6.73
CA GLY A 31 -1.50 -2.40 -8.10
C GLY A 31 -0.39 -3.43 -8.26
N VAL A 32 0.57 -3.47 -7.34
CA VAL A 32 1.63 -4.50 -7.32
C VAL A 32 1.05 -5.89 -7.05
N ILE A 33 0.17 -6.02 -6.06
CA ILE A 33 -0.50 -7.29 -5.73
C ILE A 33 -1.22 -7.86 -6.96
N TRP A 34 -1.98 -7.01 -7.67
CA TRP A 34 -2.70 -7.39 -8.87
C TRP A 34 -1.76 -7.70 -10.04
N GLY A 35 -0.80 -6.81 -10.33
CA GLY A 35 0.08 -6.95 -11.49
C GLY A 35 1.05 -8.13 -11.42
N THR A 36 1.31 -8.64 -10.22
CA THR A 36 2.16 -9.84 -10.01
C THR A 36 1.37 -11.11 -9.70
N ASP A 37 0.03 -11.03 -9.70
CA ASP A 37 -0.84 -12.12 -9.24
C ASP A 37 -0.39 -12.70 -7.89
N TRP A 38 -0.11 -11.81 -6.93
CA TRP A 38 0.58 -12.17 -5.70
C TRP A 38 -0.26 -13.11 -4.82
N LYS A 39 0.00 -14.42 -4.97
CA LYS A 39 -0.73 -15.50 -4.29
C LYS A 39 -0.84 -15.32 -2.78
N LEU A 40 0.26 -14.93 -2.12
CA LEU A 40 0.31 -14.79 -0.65
C LEU A 40 -0.82 -13.90 -0.11
N VAL A 41 -1.17 -12.84 -0.85
CA VAL A 41 -2.26 -11.93 -0.48
C VAL A 41 -3.57 -12.38 -1.13
N LEU A 42 -3.57 -12.62 -2.44
CA LEU A 42 -4.80 -12.84 -3.21
C LEU A 42 -5.54 -14.14 -2.85
N GLN A 43 -4.86 -15.14 -2.29
CA GLN A 43 -5.52 -16.37 -1.82
C GLN A 43 -6.56 -16.14 -0.71
N TYR A 44 -6.41 -15.06 0.07
CA TYR A 44 -7.33 -14.72 1.15
C TYR A 44 -8.47 -13.79 0.72
N VAL A 45 -8.42 -13.26 -0.51
CA VAL A 45 -9.45 -12.34 -1.02
C VAL A 45 -10.67 -13.16 -1.47
N PRO A 46 -11.87 -12.90 -0.93
CA PRO A 46 -13.10 -13.54 -1.39
C PRO A 46 -13.29 -13.38 -2.91
N TYR A 47 -13.87 -14.38 -3.57
CA TYR A 47 -14.05 -14.48 -5.03
C TYR A 47 -12.77 -14.65 -5.87
N ILE A 48 -11.64 -14.03 -5.50
CA ILE A 48 -10.38 -14.14 -6.26
C ILE A 48 -9.57 -15.37 -5.82
N GLY A 49 -9.53 -15.64 -4.52
CA GLY A 49 -8.67 -16.67 -3.92
C GLY A 49 -8.93 -18.11 -4.39
N GLY A 50 -10.10 -18.36 -4.99
CA GLY A 50 -10.48 -19.66 -5.54
C GLY A 50 -9.48 -20.22 -6.54
N LYS A 51 -8.83 -19.37 -7.35
CA LYS A 51 -7.84 -19.79 -8.37
C LYS A 51 -6.54 -20.37 -7.78
N TYR A 52 -6.31 -20.23 -6.48
CA TYR A 52 -5.10 -20.68 -5.81
C TYR A 52 -5.31 -21.92 -4.93
N LYS A 53 -6.54 -22.43 -4.84
CA LYS A 53 -6.85 -23.67 -4.13
C LYS A 53 -6.20 -24.83 -4.86
N THR A 54 -5.44 -25.64 -4.15
CA THR A 54 -5.03 -26.97 -4.61
C THR A 54 -6.14 -27.94 -4.26
N GLU A 55 -6.44 -28.86 -5.18
CA GLU A 55 -7.23 -30.04 -4.87
C GLU A 55 -6.37 -30.95 -3.98
N ASP A 56 -6.96 -31.45 -2.89
CA ASP A 56 -6.35 -32.51 -2.07
C ASP A 56 -6.30 -33.84 -2.85
#